data_AF-A0A432MGR0-F1
#
_entry.id   AF-A0A432MGR0-F1
#
_cell.length_a   1.000
_cell.length_b   1.000
_cell.length_c   1.000
_cell.angle_alpha   90.00
_cell.angle_beta   90.00
_cell.angle_gamma   90.00
#
_symmetry.space_group_name_H-M   'P 1'
#
loop_
_entity.id
_entity.type
_entity.pdbx_description
1 polymer ?
#
loop_
_entity_poly.entity_id
_entity_poly.type
_entity_poly.pdbx_seq_one_letter_code
_entity_poly.pdbx_strand_id
1 'polypeptide(L)' 'MPETVVHFQVRMPPSLHEHLASRARSEKTSLNALIVSILQREQECSGRDGTADPPGEPSAR' A
#
# COMPACT_ATOMS: atom_id res chain seq x y z
N MET A 1 -1.76 -23.04 8.55
CA MET A 1 -1.59 -22.83 7.10
C MET A 1 -0.48 -21.80 6.93
N PRO A 2 0.54 -22.02 6.09
CA PRO A 2 1.57 -21.00 5.87
C PRO A 2 0.92 -19.78 5.21
N GLU A 3 1.03 -18.62 5.84
CA GLU A 3 0.53 -17.36 5.31
C GLU A 3 1.24 -17.08 3.98
N THR A 4 0.48 -16.94 2.90
CA THR A 4 1.05 -16.68 1.58
C THR A 4 1.35 -15.19 1.47
N VAL A 5 2.62 -14.82 1.64
CA VAL A 5 3.10 -13.45 1.47
C VAL A 5 3.25 -13.16 -0.03
N VAL A 6 2.52 -12.17 -0.53
CA VAL A 6 2.63 -11.72 -1.94
C VAL A 6 3.67 -10.62 -2.03
N HIS A 7 4.62 -10.77 -2.96
CA HIS A 7 5.66 -9.78 -3.22
C HIS A 7 5.38 -9.02 -4.52
N PHE A 8 5.37 -7.69 -4.45
CA PHE A 8 5.23 -6.81 -5.61
C PHE A 8 6.54 -6.04 -5.84
N GLN A 9 6.98 -5.96 -7.09
CA GLN A 9 8.08 -5.08 -7.47
C GLN A 9 7.53 -3.71 -7.84
N VAL A 10 7.91 -2.69 -7.09
CA VAL A 10 7.54 -1.30 -7.37
C VAL A 10 8.79 -0.54 -7.83
N ARG A 11 8.70 0.08 -9.01
CA ARG A 11 9.73 1.00 -9.50
C ARG A 11 9.40 2.40 -9.04
N MET A 12 10.39 3.08 -8.49
CA MET A 12 10.23 4.39 -7.87
C MET A 12 11.44 5.28 -8.21
N PRO A 13 11.26 6.61 -8.30
CA PRO A 13 12.37 7.51 -8.56
C PRO A 13 13.47 7.39 -7.49
N PRO A 14 14.77 7.51 -7.88
CA PRO A 14 15.88 7.33 -6.94
C PRO A 14 15.81 8.26 -5.73
N SER A 15 15.47 9.53 -5.94
CA SER A 15 15.35 10.52 -4.87
C SER A 15 14.29 10.15 -3.82
N LEU A 16 13.16 9.62 -4.28
CA LEU A 16 12.07 9.19 -3.40
C LEU A 16 12.45 7.91 -2.64
N HIS A 17 13.14 6.97 -3.31
CA HIS A 17 13.67 5.76 -2.67
C HIS A 17 14.66 6.10 -1.56
N GLU A 18 15.62 6.99 -1.82
CA GLU A 18 16.61 7.42 -0.84
C GLU A 18 15.96 8.09 0.37
N HIS A 19 14.99 8.97 0.13
CA HIS A 19 14.26 9.64 1.20
C HIS A 19 13.52 8.65 2.12
N LEU A 20 12.75 7.72 1.53
CA LEU A 20 12.04 6.70 2.29
C LEU A 20 12.99 5.73 3.00
N ALA A 21 14.10 5.35 2.35
CA ALA A 21 15.11 4.50 2.96
C ALA A 21 15.79 5.18 4.15
N SER A 22 16.10 6.48 4.04
CA SER A 22 16.65 7.28 5.14
C SER A 22 15.68 7.35 6.32
N ARG A 23 14.40 7.59 6.03
CA ARG A 23 13.34 7.60 7.05
C ARG A 23 13.20 6.24 7.74
N ALA A 24 13.17 5.14 6.97
CA ALA A 24 13.09 3.80 7.52
C ALA A 24 14.25 3.47 8.47
N ARG A 25 15.48 3.88 8.11
CA ARG A 25 16.66 3.74 9.01
C ARG A 25 16.49 4.54 10.30
N SER A 26 16.01 5.78 10.22
CA SER A 26 15.77 6.63 11.39
C SER A 26 14.74 6.01 12.34
N GLU A 27 13.70 5.39 11.79
CA GLU A 27 12.63 4.72 12.54
C GLU A 27 12.97 3.27 12.92
N LYS A 28 14.21 2.80 12.64
CA LYS A 28 14.68 1.42 12.87
C LYS A 28 13.75 0.34 12.28
N THR A 29 13.14 0.64 11.14
CA THR A 29 12.23 -0.25 10.43
C THR A 29 12.76 -0.59 9.04
N SER A 30 12.20 -1.61 8.39
CA SER A 30 12.50 -1.91 6.99
C SER A 30 11.75 -0.96 6.06
N LEU A 31 12.31 -0.71 4.88
CA LEU A 31 11.63 0.09 3.86
C LEU A 31 10.25 -0.50 3.51
N ASN A 32 10.16 -1.83 3.39
CA ASN A 32 8.89 -2.51 3.11
C ASN A 32 7.86 -2.28 4.22
N ALA A 33 8.26 -2.41 5.49
CA ALA A 33 7.37 -2.16 6.62
C ALA A 33 6.91 -0.69 6.69
N LEU A 34 7.80 0.26 6.38
CA LEU A 34 7.43 1.67 6.28
C LEU A 34 6.43 1.93 5.14
N ILE A 35 6.64 1.31 3.97
CA ILE A 35 5.71 1.46 2.84
C ILE A 35 4.33 0.88 3.21
N VAL A 36 4.30 -0.30 3.81
CA VAL A 36 3.04 -0.93 4.25
C VAL A 36 2.33 -0.07 5.29
N SER A 37 3.04 0.51 6.27
CA SER A 37 2.41 1.36 7.29
C SER A 37 1.84 2.66 6.71
N ILE A 38 2.51 3.25 5.72
CA ILE A 38 1.97 4.39 4.97
C ILE A 38 0.69 3.98 4.23
N LEU A 39 0.71 2.88 3.48
CA LEU A 39 -0.46 2.40 2.73
C LEU A 39 -1.65 2.02 3.63
N GLN A 40 -1.37 1.47 4.82
CA GLN A 40 -2.41 1.18 5.81
C GLN A 40 -3.04 2.47 6.34
N ARG A 41 -2.23 3.46 6.72
CA ARG A 41 -2.72 4.76 7.19
C ARG A 41 -3.60 5.45 6.15
N GLU A 42 -3.19 5.45 4.89
CA GLU A 42 -3.97 6.07 3.83
C GLU A 42 -5.30 5.34 3.57
N GLN A 43 -5.34 4.01 3.72
CA GLN A 43 -6.59 3.24 3.65
C GLN A 43 -7.52 3.54 4.83
N GLU A 44 -6.99 3.66 6.04
CA GLU A 44 -7.77 4.02 7.23
C GLU A 44 -8.35 5.45 7.13
N CYS A 45 -7.59 6.38 6.54
CA CYS A 45 -8.06 7.73 6.27
C CYS A 45 -9.06 7.80 5.10
N SER A 46 -8.86 7.01 4.05
CA SER A 46 -9.71 6.99 2.84
C SER A 46 -10.98 6.16 3.03
N GLY A 47 -11.01 5.21 3.97
CA GLY A 47 -12.18 4.40 4.31
C GLY A 47 -13.35 5.18 4.92
N ARG A 48 -13.20 6.49 5.13
CA ARG A 48 -14.30 7.40 5.46
C ARG A 48 -14.99 8.04 4.25
N ASP A 49 -14.45 7.89 3.04
CA ASP A 49 -14.97 8.51 1.83
C ASP A 49 -14.80 7.55 0.63
N GLY A 50 -15.65 6.53 0.54
CA GLY A 50 -15.50 5.55 -0.55
C GLY A 50 -16.35 4.30 -0.42
N THR A 51 -17.67 4.46 -0.32
CA THR A 51 -18.62 3.42 -0.73
C THR A 51 -18.41 3.18 -2.23
N ALA A 52 -17.48 2.31 -2.60
CA ALA A 52 -17.38 1.80 -3.96
C ALA A 52 -18.42 0.68 -4.11
N ASP A 53 -19.62 1.12 -4.49
CA ASP A 53 -20.61 0.32 -5.20
C ASP A 53 -19.91 -0.51 -6.30
N PRO A 54 -20.05 -1.84 -6.33
CA PRO A 54 -19.45 -2.64 -7.39
C PRO A 54 -20.16 -2.36 -8.73
N PRO A 55 -19.47 -1.90 -9.78
CA PRO A 55 -20.08 -1.79 -11.09
C PRO A 55 -20.11 -3.18 -11.72
N GLY A 56 -21.31 -3.71 -11.98
CA GLY A 56 -21.40 -4.96 -12.72
C GLY A 56 -22.75 -5.64 -12.72
N GLU A 57 -23.82 -4.95 -13.13
CA GLU A 57 -24.84 -5.65 -13.92
C GLU A 57 -24.22 -6.03 -15.28
N PRO A 58 -24.59 -7.20 -15.81
CA PRO A 58 -25.32 -7.11 -17.06
C PRO A 58 -26.66 -7.82 -16.95
N SER A 59 -27.73 -7.04 -17.00
CA SER A 59 -29.01 -7.46 -17.58
C SER A 59 -28.77 -8.26 -18.86
N ALA A 60 -29.09 -9.56 -18.82
CA ALA A 60 -29.20 -10.39 -20.01
C ALA A 60 -30.24 -11.51 -19.80
N ARG A 61 -31.45 -11.22 -20.29
CA ARG A 61 -32.56 -12.12 -20.67
C ARG A 61 -33.37 -12.82 -19.58
#